data_AF-A0A920ADB7-F1
#
_entry.id   AF-A0A920ADB7-F1
#
_cell.length_a   1.000
_cell.length_b   1.000
_cell.length_c   1.000
_cell.angle_alpha   90.00
_cell.angle_beta   90.00
_cell.angle_gamma   90.00
#
_symmetry.space_group_name_H-M   'P 1'
#
loop_
_entity.id
_entity.type
_entity.pdbx_description
1 polymer ?
#
loop_
_entity_poly.entity_id
_entity_poly.type
_entity_poly.pdbx_seq_one_letter_code
_entity_poly.pdbx_strand_id
1 'polypeptide(L)'
;MILITGIIAAIVYLSLKEKLCSMNQISRLQSKILSFSTLENQLKKWRKANEKIVFTNGCFDLIHFGHIDYLAKARDLGNRLVVGLNTDASIRRLKGSSRPVKDEQSRLALLAEWLS
;
A
#
# COMPACT_ATOMS: atom_id res chain seq x y z
N MET A 1 -11.93 -7.27 10.19
CA MET A 1 -10.87 -6.22 10.19
C MET A 1 -9.57 -6.97 10.41
N ILE A 2 -8.78 -7.20 9.36
CA ILE A 2 -7.59 -8.08 9.46
C ILE A 2 -6.52 -7.31 10.25
N LEU A 3 -6.57 -7.51 11.57
CA LEU A 3 -5.57 -7.10 12.54
C LEU A 3 -4.37 -8.02 12.34
N ILE A 4 -3.27 -7.50 11.78
CA ILE A 4 -1.96 -8.05 12.08
C ILE A 4 -1.01 -6.91 12.41
N THR A 5 -1.22 -6.34 13.59
CA THR A 5 -0.23 -5.48 14.24
C THR A 5 1.09 -6.25 14.35
N GLY A 6 2.17 -5.71 13.78
CA GLY A 6 3.50 -6.33 13.76
C GLY A 6 3.92 -7.02 12.46
N ILE A 7 3.02 -7.16 11.47
CA ILE A 7 3.36 -7.71 10.14
C ILE A 7 3.37 -6.64 9.04
N ILE A 8 2.56 -5.60 9.16
CA ILE A 8 2.41 -4.54 8.16
C ILE A 8 3.02 -3.23 8.68
N ALA A 9 4.01 -2.70 7.98
CA ALA A 9 4.76 -1.47 8.26
C ALA A 9 3.97 -0.21 7.89
N ALA A 10 3.28 -0.24 6.75
CA ALA A 10 2.61 0.94 6.22
C ALA A 10 1.50 0.52 5.25
N ILE A 11 0.55 1.43 5.04
CA ILE A 11 -0.59 1.19 4.17
C ILE A 11 -0.60 2.23 3.07
N VAL A 12 -0.44 1.76 1.84
CA VAL A 12 -0.55 2.59 0.64
C VAL A 12 -1.94 2.41 0.07
N TYR A 13 -2.58 3.50 -0.32
CA TYR A 13 -3.85 3.42 -1.02
C TYR A 13 -3.81 4.13 -2.37
N LEU A 14 -4.65 3.66 -3.28
CA LEU A 14 -4.91 4.31 -4.56
C LEU A 14 -6.32 4.91 -4.57
N SER A 15 -6.38 6.22 -4.80
CA SER A 15 -7.62 6.95 -5.10
C SER A 15 -7.84 6.94 -6.61
N LEU A 16 -8.84 6.20 -7.10
CA LEU A 16 -9.17 6.15 -8.54
C LEU A 16 -9.76 7.47 -9.10
N LYS A 17 -9.91 8.52 -8.28
CA LYS A 17 -10.60 9.77 -8.66
C LYS A 17 -9.85 11.07 -8.33
N GLU A 18 -8.61 11.04 -7.86
CA GLU A 18 -7.92 12.27 -7.48
C GLU A 18 -7.05 12.86 -8.60
N LYS A 19 -7.53 13.97 -9.19
CA LYS A 19 -6.68 14.93 -9.89
C LYS A 19 -5.77 15.60 -8.86
N LEU A 20 -4.56 15.07 -8.69
CA LEU A 20 -3.49 15.69 -7.91
C LEU A 20 -2.83 16.80 -8.76
N CYS A 21 -3.51 17.93 -8.94
CA CYS A 21 -2.92 19.12 -9.53
C CYS A 21 -2.19 19.93 -8.45
N SER A 22 -0.92 20.28 -8.71
CA SER A 22 -0.08 21.22 -7.93
C SER A 22 0.55 20.73 -6.61
N MET A 23 1.03 19.48 -6.54
CA MET A 23 1.90 19.01 -5.45
C MET A 23 3.29 18.63 -5.99
N ASN A 24 4.36 18.87 -5.22
CA ASN A 24 5.68 18.31 -5.55
C ASN A 24 5.66 16.77 -5.41
N GLN A 25 6.61 16.09 -6.05
CA GLN A 25 6.62 14.62 -6.15
C GLN A 25 6.63 13.92 -4.77
N ILE A 26 7.39 14.44 -3.81
CA ILE A 26 7.49 13.86 -2.46
C ILE A 26 6.16 13.97 -1.71
N SER A 27 5.52 15.14 -1.75
CA SER A 27 4.23 15.36 -1.10
C SER A 27 3.13 14.48 -1.72
N ARG A 28 3.20 14.21 -3.03
CA ARG A 28 2.27 13.29 -3.74
C ARG A 28 2.43 11.85 -3.28
N LEU A 29 3.65 11.39 -3.01
CA LEU A 29 3.91 10.04 -2.49
C LEU A 29 3.43 9.91 -1.04
N GLN A 30 3.72 10.92 -0.22
CA GLN A 30 3.33 10.93 1.19
C GLN A 30 1.81 10.94 1.38
N SER A 31 1.04 11.60 0.50
CA SER A 31 -0.43 11.64 0.62
C SER A 31 -1.10 10.27 0.47
N LYS A 32 -0.39 9.29 -0.11
CA LYS A 32 -0.87 7.91 -0.31
C LYS A 32 -0.51 6.96 0.81
N ILE A 33 0.43 7.37 1.67
CA ILE A 33 0.90 6.60 2.80
C ILE A 33 0.06 7.01 4.00
N LEU A 34 -0.78 6.10 4.47
CA LEU A 34 -1.65 6.35 5.62
C LEU A 34 -1.14 5.61 6.85
N SER A 35 -1.17 6.31 7.99
CA SER A 35 -1.13 5.66 9.29
C SER A 35 -2.41 4.86 9.52
N PHE A 36 -2.37 3.92 10.46
CA PHE A 36 -3.52 3.08 10.78
C PHE A 36 -4.75 3.89 11.24
N SER A 37 -4.56 4.89 12.10
CA SER A 37 -5.64 5.75 12.59
C SER A 37 -6.28 6.57 11.46
N THR A 38 -5.48 7.10 10.53
CA THR A 38 -5.99 7.83 9.37
C THR A 38 -6.70 6.89 8.40
N LEU A 39 -6.18 5.68 8.20
CA LEU A 39 -6.83 4.69 7.37
C LEU A 39 -8.21 4.29 7.91
N GLU A 40 -8.37 4.06 9.22
CA GLU A 40 -9.67 3.71 9.78
C GLU A 40 -10.73 4.79 9.48
N ASN A 41 -10.35 6.06 9.62
CA ASN A 41 -11.22 7.17 9.27
C ASN A 41 -11.54 7.19 7.78
N GLN A 42 -10.56 6.90 6.92
CA GLN A 42 -10.76 6.85 5.48
C GLN A 42 -11.64 5.67 5.04
N LEU A 43 -11.45 4.49 5.63
CA LEU A 43 -12.30 3.32 5.41
C LEU A 43 -13.75 3.60 5.82
N LYS A 44 -13.98 4.31 6.92
CA LYS A 44 -15.33 4.74 7.33
C LYS A 44 -15.96 5.63 6.26
N LYS A 45 -15.23 6.58 5.68
CA LYS A 45 -15.71 7.46 4.60
C LYS A 45 -16.08 6.66 3.35
N TRP A 46 -15.19 5.79 2.87
CA TRP A 46 -15.44 4.97 1.68
C TRP A 46 -16.61 4.01 1.85
N ARG A 47 -16.74 3.37 3.04
CA ARG A 47 -17.89 2.53 3.35
C ARG A 47 -19.20 3.32 3.37
N LYS A 48 -19.21 4.53 3.94
CA LYS A 48 -20.39 5.42 3.89
C LYS A 48 -20.75 5.84 2.46
N ALA A 49 -19.77 5.96 1.58
CA ALA A 49 -19.96 6.24 0.16
C ALA A 49 -20.32 4.97 -0.67
N ASN A 50 -20.53 3.82 -0.02
CA ASN A 50 -20.81 2.53 -0.66
C ASN A 50 -19.75 2.10 -1.70
N GLU A 51 -18.50 2.51 -1.50
CA GLU A 51 -17.40 2.15 -2.38
C GLU A 51 -16.86 0.75 -2.05
N LYS A 52 -16.56 -0.04 -3.09
CA LYS A 52 -15.92 -1.34 -2.96
C LYS A 52 -14.43 -1.19 -2.69
N ILE A 53 -13.99 -1.66 -1.53
CA ILE A 53 -12.59 -1.56 -1.08
C ILE A 53 -11.92 -2.92 -1.24
N VAL A 54 -10.87 -2.98 -2.06
CA VAL A 54 -10.01 -4.14 -2.23
C VAL A 54 -8.81 -3.99 -1.32
N PHE A 55 -8.45 -5.07 -0.64
CA PHE A 55 -7.26 -5.12 0.21
C PHE A 55 -6.31 -6.21 -0.29
N THR A 56 -5.03 -5.90 -0.24
CA THR A 56 -3.95 -6.85 -0.46
C THR A 56 -2.74 -6.48 0.39
N ASN A 57 -1.79 -7.39 0.55
CA ASN A 57 -0.54 -7.11 1.24
C ASN A 57 0.64 -7.80 0.55
N GLY A 58 1.84 -7.32 0.81
CA GLY A 58 3.04 -7.91 0.24
C GLY A 58 4.34 -7.27 0.71
N CYS A 59 5.43 -7.97 0.41
CA CYS A 59 6.78 -7.53 0.68
C CYS A 59 7.24 -6.47 -0.34
N PHE A 60 6.96 -6.66 -1.63
CA PHE A 60 7.33 -5.73 -2.71
C PHE A 60 8.82 -5.30 -2.71
N ASP A 61 9.71 -6.21 -2.34
CA ASP A 61 11.17 -5.97 -2.23
C ASP A 61 11.83 -5.68 -3.57
N LEU A 62 11.74 -6.63 -4.51
CA LEU A 62 12.17 -6.47 -5.89
C LEU A 62 10.94 -6.46 -6.78
N ILE A 63 10.42 -5.26 -7.06
CA ILE A 63 9.25 -5.12 -7.93
C ILE A 63 9.60 -5.63 -9.33
N HIS A 64 8.75 -6.50 -9.85
CA HIS A 64 8.85 -7.09 -11.18
C HIS A 64 7.45 -7.18 -11.78
N PHE A 65 7.37 -7.55 -13.06
CA PHE A 65 6.11 -7.61 -13.81
C PHE A 65 4.98 -8.34 -13.07
N GLY A 66 5.25 -9.49 -12.44
CA GLY A 66 4.26 -10.21 -11.63
C GLY A 66 3.58 -9.37 -10.52
N HIS A 67 4.31 -8.49 -9.82
CA HIS A 67 3.69 -7.58 -8.83
C HIS A 67 2.83 -6.50 -9.51
N ILE A 68 3.28 -6.00 -10.66
CA ILE A 68 2.57 -4.99 -11.46
C ILE A 68 1.23 -5.56 -11.94
N ASP A 69 1.27 -6.72 -12.61
CA ASP A 69 0.08 -7.42 -13.11
C ASP A 69 -0.89 -7.78 -11.97
N TYR A 70 -0.35 -8.30 -10.87
CA TYR A 70 -1.13 -8.62 -9.67
C TYR A 70 -1.87 -7.41 -9.09
N LEU A 71 -1.16 -6.30 -8.87
CA LEU A 71 -1.75 -5.10 -8.27
C LEU A 71 -2.70 -4.41 -9.25
N ALA A 72 -2.43 -4.45 -10.56
CA ALA A 72 -3.33 -3.94 -11.59
C ALA A 72 -4.67 -4.71 -11.58
N LYS A 73 -4.61 -6.05 -11.56
CA LYS A 73 -5.79 -6.90 -11.42
C LYS A 73 -6.54 -6.61 -10.12
N ALA A 74 -5.83 -6.48 -9.00
CA ALA A 74 -6.45 -6.15 -7.71
C ALA A 74 -7.17 -4.79 -7.75
N ARG A 75 -6.59 -3.80 -8.42
CA ARG A 75 -7.19 -2.47 -8.60
C ARG A 75 -8.51 -2.55 -9.36
N ASP A 76 -8.59 -3.36 -10.41
CA ASP A 76 -9.78 -3.45 -11.26
C ASP A 76 -10.97 -4.14 -10.57
N LEU A 77 -10.75 -4.78 -9.42
CA LEU A 77 -11.80 -5.45 -8.64
C LEU A 77 -12.64 -4.51 -7.76
N GLY A 78 -12.32 -3.22 -7.65
CA GLY A 78 -13.08 -2.28 -6.81
C GLY A 78 -12.80 -0.81 -7.09
N ASN A 79 -13.30 0.04 -6.20
CA ASN A 79 -13.17 1.50 -6.31
C ASN A 79 -11.93 2.03 -5.59
N ARG A 80 -11.46 1.29 -4.57
CA ARG A 80 -10.30 1.62 -3.74
C ARG A 80 -9.42 0.40 -3.59
N LEU A 81 -8.12 0.58 -3.74
CA LEU A 81 -7.13 -0.46 -3.42
C LEU A 81 -6.33 -0.01 -2.20
N VAL A 82 -6.27 -0.87 -1.20
CA VAL A 82 -5.46 -0.71 0.00
C VAL A 82 -4.40 -1.80 0.01
N VAL A 83 -3.13 -1.40 0.04
CA VAL A 83 -1.98 -2.30 0.02
C VAL A 83 -1.22 -2.20 1.35
N GLY A 84 -1.18 -3.29 2.10
CA GLY A 84 -0.35 -3.42 3.29
C GLY A 84 1.08 -3.82 2.92
N LEU A 85 2.06 -2.96 3.22
CA LEU A 85 3.47 -3.28 3.07
C LEU A 85 3.97 -4.05 4.29
N ASN A 86 4.61 -5.19 4.11
CA ASN A 86 5.16 -5.97 5.23
C ASN A 86 6.37 -5.29 5.90
N THR A 87 6.53 -5.44 7.22
CA THR A 87 7.72 -5.02 7.97
C THR A 87 8.94 -5.88 7.61
N ASP A 88 10.13 -5.30 7.67
CA ASP A 88 11.40 -5.98 7.47
C ASP A 88 11.56 -7.12 8.48
N ALA A 89 11.14 -6.90 9.74
CA ALA A 89 11.16 -7.94 10.77
C ALA A 89 10.25 -9.13 10.40
N SER A 90 9.06 -8.86 9.86
CA SER A 90 8.17 -9.93 9.40
C SER A 90 8.73 -10.66 8.19
N ILE A 91 9.38 -9.97 7.27
CA ILE A 91 9.98 -10.58 6.08
C ILE A 91 11.18 -11.44 6.47
N ARG A 92 12.06 -10.94 7.35
CA ARG A 92 13.21 -11.71 7.87
C ARG A 92 12.78 -13.02 8.53
N ARG A 93 11.72 -12.96 9.35
CA ARG A 93 11.18 -14.15 10.01
C ARG A 93 10.64 -15.19 9.01
N LEU A 94 10.06 -14.74 7.90
CA LEU A 94 9.44 -15.62 6.91
C LEU A 94 10.43 -16.16 5.86
N LYS A 95 11.37 -15.32 5.42
CA LYS A 95 12.24 -15.59 4.26
C LYS A 95 13.72 -15.72 4.61
N GLY A 96 14.07 -15.59 5.90
CA GLY A 96 15.45 -15.61 6.38
C GLY A 96 16.09 -14.23 6.47
N SER A 97 17.24 -14.15 7.13
CA SER A 97 17.94 -12.90 7.46
C SER A 97 18.42 -12.10 6.25
N SER A 98 18.60 -12.74 5.09
CA SER A 98 19.04 -12.10 3.84
C SER A 98 17.94 -11.31 3.11
N ARG A 99 16.71 -11.31 3.63
CA ARG A 99 15.57 -10.57 3.07
C ARG A 99 14.90 -9.69 4.13
N PRO A 100 14.40 -8.51 3.78
CA PRO A 100 14.36 -7.92 2.43
C PRO A 100 15.71 -7.30 2.02
N VAL A 101 15.91 -7.14 0.71
CA VAL A 101 17.10 -6.47 0.15
C VAL A 101 16.98 -4.94 0.28
N LYS A 102 15.75 -4.43 0.14
CA LYS A 102 15.40 -3.01 0.34
C LYS A 102 14.68 -2.83 1.68
N ASP A 103 15.03 -1.78 2.40
CA ASP A 103 14.37 -1.40 3.66
C ASP A 103 12.88 -1.03 3.46
N GLU A 104 12.13 -0.96 4.55
CA GLU A 104 10.70 -0.64 4.54
C GLU A 104 10.39 0.68 3.82
N GLN A 105 11.18 1.73 4.04
CA GLN A 105 10.93 3.06 3.51
C GLN A 105 11.13 3.10 1.99
N SER A 106 12.19 2.46 1.50
CA SER A 106 12.48 2.29 0.08
C SER A 106 11.35 1.54 -0.63
N ARG A 107 10.89 0.42 -0.07
CA ARG A 107 9.80 -0.39 -0.63
C ARG A 107 8.48 0.38 -0.64
N LEU A 108 8.23 1.18 0.41
CA LEU A 108 7.04 2.01 0.53
C LEU A 108 6.99 3.11 -0.53
N ALA A 109 8.11 3.81 -0.75
CA ALA A 109 8.20 4.85 -1.76
C ALA A 109 8.00 4.29 -3.18
N LEU A 110 8.63 3.15 -3.49
CA LEU A 110 8.46 2.47 -4.78
C LEU A 110 7.01 2.03 -5.02
N LEU A 111 6.36 1.48 -3.99
CA LEU A 111 4.97 1.07 -4.08
C LEU A 111 4.03 2.28 -4.26
N ALA A 112 4.28 3.38 -3.55
CA ALA A 112 3.50 4.61 -3.68
C ALA A 112 3.68 5.27 -5.05
N GLU A 113 4.88 5.25 -5.64
CA GLU A 113 5.13 5.78 -6.98
C GLU A 113 4.45 4.93 -8.04
N TRP A 114 4.52 3.60 -7.94
CA TRP A 114 3.85 2.71 -8.89
C TRP A 114 2.32 2.83 -8.82
N LEU A 115 1.77 3.03 -7.63
CA LEU A 115 0.35 3.34 -7.43
C LEU A 115 0.02 4.81 -7.72
N SER A 116 0.69 5.47 -8.67
CA SER A 116 0.45 6.87 -9.03
C SER A 116 -0.22 7.17 -10.33
#